data_AF-A0A347VNC6-F1
#
_entry.id   AF-A0A347VNC6-F1
#
_cell.length_a   1.000
_cell.length_b   1.000
_cell.length_c   1.000
_cell.angle_alpha   90.00
_cell.angle_beta   90.00
_cell.angle_gamma   90.00
#
_symmetry.space_group_name_H-M   'P 1'
#
loop_
_entity.id
_entity.type
_entity.pdbx_description
1 polymer ?
#
loop_
_entity_poly.entity_id
_entity_poly.type
_entity_poly.pdbx_seq_one_letter_code
_entity_poly.pdbx_strand_id
1 'polypeptide(L)'
;MKIMLFIILVSLHIYAVELSQDVQNFIKNRKTTYNKVDIIWSKNNLEFVLYNNDFMSNICNNYANFQRFSQKTNGVEATFGYKQIPRNTNKDTDSFINKSCECIHIGGEEIYNEKRAKELEKMLQGCKNLSQTRKILWEKYKQDKSSLKLLGQEKEYYSRVYGVF
;
A
#
# COMPACT_ATOMS: atom_id res chain seq x y z
N MET A 1 21.58 -20.18 20.80
CA MET A 1 21.29 -19.36 19.61
C MET A 1 19.98 -19.89 19.01
N LYS A 2 18.90 -19.10 18.96
CA LYS A 2 17.61 -19.55 18.41
C LYS A 2 17.56 -19.20 16.92
N ILE A 3 17.70 -20.21 16.06
CA ILE A 3 17.58 -20.08 14.60
C ILE A 3 16.11 -19.82 14.27
N MET A 4 15.83 -18.74 13.52
CA MET A 4 14.47 -18.43 13.07
C MET A 4 14.23 -19.05 11.70
N LEU A 5 13.62 -20.24 11.68
CA LEU A 5 13.22 -20.93 10.44
C LEU A 5 11.98 -20.25 9.84
N PHE A 6 12.06 -19.86 8.57
CA PHE A 6 10.88 -19.47 7.79
C PHE A 6 10.50 -20.62 6.86
N ILE A 7 9.27 -21.12 7.00
CA ILE A 7 8.70 -22.15 6.12
C ILE A 7 7.92 -21.41 5.02
N ILE A 8 8.37 -21.52 3.77
CA ILE A 8 7.69 -20.94 2.61
C ILE A 8 7.07 -22.10 1.81
N LEU A 9 5.73 -22.08 1.69
CA LEU A 9 4.97 -23.03 0.88
C LEU A 9 5.05 -22.61 -0.60
N VAL A 10 5.94 -23.24 -1.35
CA VAL A 10 5.89 -23.27 -2.82
C VAL A 10 5.63 -24.72 -3.22
N SER A 11 4.66 -24.91 -4.11
CA SER A 11 4.20 -26.19 -4.65
C SER A 11 5.32 -27.25 -4.71
N LEU A 12 5.16 -28.29 -3.88
CA LEU A 12 5.92 -29.55 -3.80
C LEU A 12 7.36 -29.61 -3.27
N HIS A 13 8.06 -28.55 -2.89
CA HIS A 13 9.36 -28.71 -2.20
C HIS A 13 9.54 -27.67 -1.08
N ILE A 14 9.47 -28.13 0.18
CA ILE A 14 9.71 -27.30 1.36
C ILE A 14 11.22 -27.12 1.51
N TYR A 15 11.75 -25.98 1.07
CA TYR A 15 13.12 -25.58 1.36
C TYR A 15 13.14 -24.72 2.62
N ALA A 16 13.80 -25.21 3.67
CA ALA A 16 14.19 -24.38 4.80
C ALA A 16 15.38 -23.50 4.35
N VAL A 17 15.16 -22.20 4.18
CA VAL A 17 16.22 -21.25 3.90
C VAL A 17 16.75 -20.72 5.22
N GLU A 18 17.99 -21.05 5.55
CA GLU A 18 18.65 -20.48 6.72
C GLU A 18 19.15 -19.07 6.38
N LEU A 19 18.59 -18.08 7.05
CA LEU A 19 18.99 -16.68 6.88
C LEU A 19 20.35 -16.46 7.54
N SER A 20 21.25 -15.72 6.88
CA SER A 20 22.49 -15.29 7.53
C SER A 20 22.19 -14.49 8.80
N GLN A 21 23.06 -14.63 9.82
CA GLN A 21 22.89 -13.94 11.09
C GLN A 21 22.79 -12.41 10.91
N ASP A 22 23.47 -11.86 9.91
CA ASP A 22 23.44 -10.44 9.56
C ASP A 22 22.06 -10.00 9.08
N VAL A 23 21.41 -10.80 8.23
CA VAL A 23 20.03 -10.53 7.76
C VAL A 23 19.04 -10.65 8.92
N GLN A 24 19.19 -11.66 9.78
CA GLN A 24 18.33 -11.82 10.96
C GLN A 24 18.46 -10.62 11.93
N ASN A 25 19.68 -10.18 12.20
CA ASN A 25 19.96 -9.02 13.05
C ASN A 25 19.45 -7.73 12.42
N PHE A 26 19.60 -7.58 11.10
CA PHE A 26 19.11 -6.44 10.34
C PHE A 26 17.58 -6.30 10.42
N ILE A 27 16.83 -7.37 10.16
CA ILE A 27 15.36 -7.38 10.25
C ILE A 27 14.92 -7.10 11.69
N LYS A 28 15.56 -7.73 12.68
CA LYS A 28 15.21 -7.58 14.09
C LYS A 28 15.40 -6.13 14.58
N ASN A 29 16.48 -5.46 14.18
CA ASN A 29 16.80 -4.11 14.62
C ASN A 29 15.96 -3.02 13.95
N ARG A 30 15.21 -3.33 12.87
CA ARG A 30 14.41 -2.34 12.13
C ARG A 30 12.93 -2.64 12.02
N LYS A 31 12.41 -3.64 12.76
CA LYS A 31 10.96 -3.96 12.79
C LYS A 31 10.06 -2.78 13.17
N THR A 32 10.58 -1.76 13.86
CA THR A 32 9.84 -0.55 14.23
C THR A 32 9.70 0.47 13.09
N THR A 33 10.41 0.28 11.97
CA THR A 33 10.49 1.23 10.85
C THR A 33 9.81 0.72 9.56
N TYR A 34 9.40 -0.55 9.53
CA TYR A 34 8.79 -1.18 8.35
C TYR A 34 7.53 -1.98 8.73
N ASN A 35 6.42 -1.75 8.01
CA ASN A 35 5.13 -2.39 8.27
C ASN A 35 4.92 -3.72 7.54
N LYS A 36 5.73 -4.00 6.52
CA LYS A 36 5.67 -5.26 5.76
C LYS A 36 7.06 -5.67 5.30
N VAL A 37 7.32 -6.97 5.32
CA VAL A 37 8.53 -7.58 4.75
C VAL A 37 8.09 -8.67 3.77
N ASP A 38 8.48 -8.54 2.50
CA ASP A 38 8.36 -9.60 1.51
C ASP A 38 9.71 -10.29 1.34
N ILE A 39 9.67 -11.61 1.21
CA ILE A 39 10.84 -12.44 0.87
C ILE A 39 10.58 -13.00 -0.52
N ILE A 40 11.46 -12.65 -1.47
CA ILE A 40 11.31 -13.01 -2.89
C ILE A 40 12.57 -13.67 -3.40
N TRP A 41 12.41 -14.70 -4.22
CA TRP A 41 13.49 -15.26 -5.03
C TRP A 41 13.55 -14.51 -6.36
N SER A 42 14.69 -13.90 -6.65
CA SER A 42 14.93 -13.10 -7.85
C SER A 42 16.14 -13.64 -8.58
N LYS A 43 15.89 -14.29 -9.72
CA LYS A 43 16.89 -15.07 -10.46
C LYS A 43 17.54 -16.11 -9.55
N ASN A 44 18.74 -15.82 -9.03
CA ASN A 44 19.55 -16.71 -8.22
C ASN A 44 19.80 -16.20 -6.79
N ASN A 45 19.16 -15.10 -6.39
CA ASN A 45 19.38 -14.48 -5.07
C ASN A 45 18.07 -14.40 -4.27
N LEU A 46 18.20 -14.59 -2.97
CA LEU A 46 17.17 -14.24 -2.01
C LEU A 46 17.16 -12.72 -1.82
N GLU A 47 16.00 -12.11 -2.03
CA GLU A 47 15.76 -10.69 -1.84
C GLU A 47 14.76 -10.44 -0.71
N PHE A 48 15.05 -9.46 0.15
CA PHE A 48 14.14 -8.95 1.18
C PHE A 48 13.66 -7.58 0.77
N VAL A 49 12.35 -7.37 0.73
CA VAL A 49 11.74 -6.07 0.43
C VAL A 49 11.01 -5.59 1.67
N LEU A 50 11.54 -4.55 2.29
CA LEU A 50 10.99 -3.96 3.50
C LEU A 50 10.26 -2.68 3.13
N TYR A 51 8.96 -2.66 3.34
CA TYR A 51 8.10 -1.51 3.06
C TYR A 51 7.98 -0.60 4.28
N ASN A 52 8.11 0.70 4.07
CA ASN A 52 8.05 1.71 5.13
C ASN A 52 6.71 1.70 5.90
N ASN A 53 6.67 2.42 7.02
CA ASN A 53 5.48 2.53 7.89
C ASN A 53 4.24 3.15 7.22
N ASP A 54 4.39 3.76 6.03
CA ASP A 54 3.25 4.29 5.27
C ASP A 54 2.57 3.22 4.40
N PHE A 55 3.14 2.00 4.34
CA PHE A 55 2.58 0.89 3.58
C PHE A 55 1.13 0.63 3.99
N MET A 56 0.19 0.98 3.10
CA MET A 56 -1.25 0.87 3.32
C MET A 56 -1.74 1.49 4.65
N SER A 57 -1.06 2.53 5.16
CA SER A 57 -1.45 3.17 6.43
C SER A 57 -2.82 3.85 6.36
N ASN A 58 -3.29 4.15 5.14
CA ASN A 58 -4.70 4.39 4.84
C ASN A 58 -5.00 3.94 3.39
N ILE A 59 -6.29 3.95 3.03
CA ILE A 59 -6.80 3.49 1.74
C ILE A 59 -6.30 4.30 0.53
N CYS A 60 -5.83 5.53 0.76
CA CYS A 60 -5.27 6.43 -0.25
C CYS A 60 -3.76 6.32 -0.41
N ASN A 61 -3.07 5.65 0.52
CA ASN A 61 -1.66 5.35 0.40
C ASN A 61 -1.48 4.06 -0.43
N ASN A 62 -1.60 4.21 -1.76
CA ASN A 62 -1.39 3.14 -2.73
C ASN A 62 0.03 3.13 -3.33
N TYR A 63 0.95 3.90 -2.77
CA TYR A 63 2.38 3.81 -3.06
C TYR A 63 3.12 3.43 -1.79
N ALA A 64 4.15 2.59 -1.93
CA ALA A 64 5.07 2.35 -0.84
C ALA A 64 6.51 2.48 -1.31
N ASN A 65 7.28 3.16 -0.47
CA ASN A 65 8.72 3.12 -0.53
C ASN A 65 9.19 1.81 0.09
N PHE A 66 10.17 1.19 -0.54
CA PHE A 66 10.78 0.00 -0.03
C PHE A 66 12.30 0.10 -0.07
N GLN A 67 12.92 -0.57 0.89
CA GLN A 67 14.31 -0.97 0.79
C GLN A 67 14.37 -2.43 0.39
N ARG A 68 15.19 -2.72 -0.61
CA ARG A 68 15.43 -4.07 -1.12
C ARG A 68 16.86 -4.48 -0.80
N PHE A 69 17.00 -5.63 -0.17
CA PHE A 69 18.29 -6.23 0.14
C PHE A 69 18.46 -7.49 -0.67
N SER A 70 19.55 -7.60 -1.43
CA SER A 70 19.90 -8.77 -2.22
C SER A 70 21.12 -9.44 -1.60
N GLN A 71 20.98 -10.70 -1.19
CA GLN A 71 22.13 -11.50 -0.76
C GLN A 71 22.96 -11.83 -2.00
N LYS A 72 24.22 -11.35 -2.04
CA LYS A 72 25.21 -11.68 -3.07
C LYS A 72 26.26 -12.63 -2.48
N THR A 73 27.09 -13.20 -3.36
CA THR A 73 28.21 -14.08 -2.97
C THR A 73 29.19 -13.40 -2.01
N ASN A 74 29.39 -12.07 -2.13
CA ASN A 74 30.38 -11.30 -1.39
C ASN A 74 29.77 -10.29 -0.39
N GLY A 75 28.50 -10.45 -0.01
CA GLY A 75 27.84 -9.56 0.96
C GLY A 75 26.39 -9.25 0.63
N VAL A 76 25.89 -8.13 1.15
CA VAL A 76 24.50 -7.69 0.97
C VAL A 76 24.48 -6.37 0.21
N GLU A 77 23.71 -6.30 -0.87
CA GLU A 77 23.46 -5.07 -1.62
C GLU A 77 22.11 -4.49 -1.21
N ALA A 78 22.06 -3.18 -0.93
CA ALA A 78 20.84 -2.47 -0.55
C ALA A 78 20.45 -1.46 -1.65
N THR A 79 19.20 -1.53 -2.10
CA THR A 79 18.62 -0.59 -3.07
C THR A 79 17.33 0.00 -2.54
N PHE A 80 17.01 1.20 -3.01
CA PHE A 80 15.78 1.89 -2.67
C PHE A 80 14.87 1.91 -3.89
N GLY A 81 13.56 1.78 -3.65
CA GLY A 81 12.59 1.88 -4.72
C GLY A 81 11.24 2.33 -4.23
N TYR A 82 10.39 2.66 -5.21
CA TYR A 82 8.99 2.97 -5.01
C TYR A 82 8.16 1.96 -5.82
N LYS A 83 7.00 1.58 -5.30
CA LYS A 83 6.06 0.71 -6.01
C LYS A 83 4.63 1.14 -5.74
N GLN A 84 3.83 1.21 -6.80
CA GLN A 84 2.38 1.27 -6.66
C GLN A 84 1.87 -0.09 -6.19
N ILE A 85 1.10 -0.09 -5.12
CA ILE A 85 0.45 -1.27 -4.56
C ILE A 85 -0.92 -1.39 -5.22
N PRO A 86 -1.13 -2.36 -6.12
CA PRO A 86 -2.45 -2.58 -6.68
C PRO A 86 -3.39 -3.07 -5.58
N ARG A 87 -4.59 -2.48 -5.50
CA ARG A 87 -5.65 -3.05 -4.67
C ARG A 87 -6.15 -4.29 -5.40
N ASN A 88 -6.14 -5.44 -4.72
CA ASN A 88 -6.66 -6.68 -5.30
C ASN A 88 -8.20 -6.66 -5.32
N THR A 89 -8.76 -5.93 -6.28
CA THR A 89 -10.21 -5.66 -6.41
C THR A 89 -10.59 -5.43 -7.87
N ASN A 90 -11.89 -5.39 -8.15
CA ASN A 90 -12.38 -5.00 -9.46
C ASN A 90 -11.99 -3.55 -9.83
N LYS A 91 -11.84 -3.31 -11.14
CA LYS A 91 -11.38 -2.05 -11.72
C LYS A 91 -12.24 -0.85 -11.32
N ASP A 92 -13.56 -1.04 -11.20
CA ASP A 92 -14.48 0.05 -10.86
C ASP A 92 -14.26 0.55 -9.43
N THR A 93 -14.09 -0.39 -8.49
CA THR A 93 -13.81 -0.09 -7.08
C THR A 93 -12.46 0.58 -6.95
N ASP A 94 -11.42 0.08 -7.63
CA ASP A 94 -10.10 0.71 -7.59
C ASP A 94 -10.13 2.13 -8.18
N SER A 95 -10.79 2.31 -9.33
CA SER A 95 -10.96 3.62 -9.97
C SER A 95 -11.70 4.61 -9.06
N PHE A 96 -12.79 4.16 -8.42
CA PHE A 96 -13.53 4.98 -7.48
C PHE A 96 -12.68 5.40 -6.28
N ILE A 97 -11.95 4.46 -5.67
CA ILE A 97 -11.09 4.78 -4.52
C ILE A 97 -10.00 5.76 -4.94
N ASN A 98 -9.35 5.54 -6.10
CA ASN A 98 -8.35 6.48 -6.62
C ASN A 98 -8.95 7.89 -6.79
N LYS A 99 -10.18 8.00 -7.32
CA LYS A 99 -10.88 9.27 -7.45
C LYS A 99 -11.21 9.91 -6.10
N SER A 100 -11.69 9.13 -5.14
CA SER A 100 -11.98 9.63 -3.79
C SER A 100 -10.72 10.18 -3.11
N CYS A 101 -9.61 9.46 -3.25
CA CYS A 101 -8.32 9.86 -2.71
C CYS A 101 -7.76 11.13 -3.37
N GLU A 102 -7.93 11.28 -4.68
CA GLU A 102 -7.62 12.52 -5.40
C GLU A 102 -8.43 13.70 -4.81
N CYS A 103 -9.72 13.51 -4.60
CA CYS A 103 -10.60 14.53 -4.03
C CYS A 103 -10.22 14.93 -2.59
N ILE A 104 -9.85 13.95 -1.76
CA ILE A 104 -9.31 14.19 -0.42
C ILE A 104 -8.04 15.04 -0.50
N HIS A 105 -7.12 14.69 -1.40
CA HIS A 105 -5.87 15.43 -1.57
C HIS A 105 -6.12 16.88 -2.02
N ILE A 106 -6.93 17.08 -3.07
CA ILE A 106 -7.30 18.42 -3.57
C ILE A 106 -7.98 19.24 -2.48
N GLY A 107 -8.86 18.63 -1.66
CA GLY A 107 -9.55 19.32 -0.58
C GLY A 107 -8.66 19.78 0.58
N GLY A 108 -7.44 19.23 0.70
CA GLY A 108 -6.45 19.63 1.69
C GLY A 108 -5.38 20.60 1.18
N GLU A 109 -5.42 20.97 -0.10
CA GLU A 109 -4.45 21.90 -0.70
C GLU A 109 -4.69 23.36 -0.27
N GLU A 110 -3.60 24.09 -0.04
CA GLU A 110 -3.67 25.49 0.35
C GLU A 110 -4.02 26.42 -0.82
N ILE A 111 -4.93 27.36 -0.57
CA ILE A 111 -5.29 28.42 -1.51
C ILE A 111 -4.39 29.63 -1.25
N TYR A 112 -3.19 29.62 -1.82
CA TYR A 112 -2.23 30.73 -1.64
C TYR A 112 -2.42 31.88 -2.65
N ASN A 113 -3.21 31.70 -3.72
CA ASN A 113 -3.62 32.77 -4.63
C ASN A 113 -4.88 32.42 -5.45
N GLU A 114 -5.44 33.40 -6.15
CA GLU A 114 -6.65 33.24 -6.98
C GLU A 114 -6.49 32.25 -8.14
N LYS A 115 -5.28 32.14 -8.72
CA LYS A 115 -5.02 31.17 -9.78
C LYS A 115 -5.16 29.75 -9.24
N ARG A 116 -4.55 29.47 -8.08
CA ARG A 116 -4.64 28.19 -7.39
C ARG A 116 -6.07 27.88 -6.97
N ALA A 117 -6.82 28.88 -6.49
CA ALA A 117 -8.24 28.73 -6.16
C ALA A 117 -9.05 28.20 -7.37
N LYS A 118 -8.87 28.82 -8.54
CA LYS A 118 -9.56 28.42 -9.79
C LYS A 118 -9.12 27.04 -10.29
N GLU A 119 -7.86 26.66 -10.10
CA GLU A 119 -7.36 25.32 -10.42
C GLU A 119 -8.02 24.26 -9.52
N LEU A 120 -8.00 24.47 -8.21
CA LEU A 120 -8.59 23.54 -7.23
C LEU A 120 -10.11 23.41 -7.44
N GLU A 121 -10.82 24.52 -7.71
CA GLU A 121 -12.26 24.50 -8.01
C GLU A 121 -12.59 23.63 -9.23
N LYS A 122 -11.80 23.73 -10.31
CA LYS A 122 -11.96 22.87 -11.50
C LYS A 122 -11.71 21.41 -11.17
N MET A 123 -10.67 21.11 -10.41
CA MET A 123 -10.33 19.73 -10.01
C MET A 123 -11.43 19.11 -9.12
N LEU A 124 -12.05 19.92 -8.24
CA LEU A 124 -13.16 19.50 -7.36
C LEU A 124 -14.46 19.19 -8.09
N GLN A 125 -14.65 19.63 -9.35
CA GLN A 125 -15.88 19.32 -10.10
C GLN A 125 -16.10 17.81 -10.25
N GLY A 126 -15.02 17.03 -10.38
CA GLY A 126 -15.06 15.57 -10.43
C GLY A 126 -15.38 14.88 -9.10
N CYS A 127 -15.54 15.63 -8.00
CA CYS A 127 -15.69 15.10 -6.64
C CYS A 127 -17.14 15.14 -6.12
N LYS A 128 -18.07 15.79 -6.84
CA LYS A 128 -19.43 16.06 -6.35
C LYS A 128 -20.29 14.80 -6.13
N ASN A 129 -19.98 13.70 -6.80
CA ASN A 129 -20.82 12.49 -6.82
C ASN A 129 -20.26 11.29 -6.04
N LEU A 130 -19.18 11.47 -5.27
CA LEU A 130 -18.51 10.34 -4.60
C LEU A 130 -19.46 9.52 -3.72
N SER A 131 -20.36 10.16 -2.98
CA SER A 131 -21.34 9.47 -2.13
C SER A 131 -22.31 8.59 -2.93
N GLN A 132 -22.81 9.09 -4.06
CA GLN A 132 -23.72 8.34 -4.91
C GLN A 132 -22.99 7.20 -5.63
N THR A 133 -21.79 7.45 -6.15
CA THR A 133 -20.96 6.41 -6.77
C THR A 133 -20.62 5.29 -5.78
N ARG A 134 -20.29 5.64 -4.53
CA ARG A 134 -20.05 4.67 -3.46
C ARG A 134 -21.26 3.75 -3.26
N LYS A 135 -22.47 4.31 -3.15
CA LYS A 135 -23.71 3.53 -2.98
C LYS A 135 -23.94 2.57 -4.15
N ILE A 136 -23.76 3.05 -5.38
CA ILE A 136 -23.90 2.22 -6.59
C ILE A 136 -22.92 1.04 -6.57
N LEU A 137 -21.65 1.29 -6.21
CA LEU A 137 -20.64 0.24 -6.13
C LEU A 137 -20.92 -0.75 -4.99
N TRP A 138 -21.43 -0.26 -3.86
CA TRP A 138 -21.80 -1.10 -2.72
C TRP A 138 -22.89 -2.10 -3.09
N GLU A 139 -23.92 -1.64 -3.83
CA GLU A 139 -24.98 -2.52 -4.34
C GLU A 139 -24.50 -3.46 -5.43
N LYS A 140 -23.71 -2.95 -6.39
CA LYS A 140 -23.16 -3.74 -7.50
C LYS A 140 -22.29 -4.89 -6.99
N TYR A 141 -21.50 -4.64 -5.95
CA TYR A 141 -20.52 -5.59 -5.40
C TYR A 141 -20.92 -6.15 -4.04
N LYS A 142 -22.21 -6.17 -3.70
CA LYS A 142 -22.71 -6.65 -2.39
C LYS A 142 -22.35 -8.08 -2.00
N GLN A 143 -21.93 -8.91 -2.97
CA GLN A 143 -21.46 -10.27 -2.74
C GLN A 143 -19.92 -10.40 -2.79
N ASP A 144 -19.20 -9.36 -3.24
CA ASP A 144 -17.74 -9.32 -3.28
C ASP A 144 -17.20 -8.73 -1.96
N LYS A 145 -16.84 -9.62 -1.03
CA LYS A 145 -16.32 -9.24 0.29
C LYS A 145 -15.06 -8.36 0.19
N SER A 146 -14.21 -8.56 -0.81
CA SER A 146 -12.97 -7.80 -0.98
C SER A 146 -13.27 -6.35 -1.36
N SER A 147 -14.18 -6.16 -2.32
CA SER A 147 -14.60 -4.81 -2.72
C SER A 147 -15.36 -4.09 -1.63
N LEU A 148 -16.27 -4.77 -0.92
CA LEU A 148 -16.99 -4.17 0.21
C LEU A 148 -16.05 -3.71 1.32
N LYS A 149 -15.01 -4.50 1.64
CA LYS A 149 -14.00 -4.11 2.62
C LYS A 149 -13.30 -2.81 2.21
N LEU A 150 -12.87 -2.71 0.96
CA LEU A 150 -12.17 -1.53 0.45
C LEU A 150 -13.08 -0.29 0.39
N LEU A 151 -14.34 -0.45 -0.01
CA LEU A 151 -15.35 0.63 0.03
C LEU A 151 -15.62 1.10 1.46
N GLY A 152 -15.63 0.18 2.43
CA GLY A 152 -15.74 0.51 3.86
C GLY A 152 -14.55 1.31 4.37
N GLN A 153 -13.33 0.87 4.04
CA GLN A 153 -12.09 1.59 4.41
C GLN A 153 -12.02 2.98 3.76
N GLU A 154 -12.45 3.09 2.50
CA GLU A 154 -12.58 4.38 1.82
C GLU A 154 -13.58 5.30 2.52
N LYS A 155 -14.78 4.80 2.87
CA LYS A 155 -15.79 5.58 3.59
C LYS A 155 -15.26 6.08 4.93
N GLU A 156 -14.65 5.19 5.72
CA GLU A 156 -14.08 5.54 7.04
C GLU A 156 -13.01 6.64 6.90
N TYR A 157 -12.11 6.50 5.93
CA TYR A 157 -11.07 7.50 5.71
C TYR A 157 -11.64 8.84 5.25
N TYR A 158 -12.59 8.82 4.31
CA TYR A 158 -13.29 10.02 3.83
C TYR A 158 -14.00 10.75 4.99
N SER A 159 -14.74 10.02 5.83
CA SER A 159 -15.40 10.55 7.02
C SER A 159 -14.41 11.17 8.01
N ARG A 160 -13.25 10.52 8.23
CA ARG A 160 -12.20 11.05 9.11
C ARG A 160 -11.60 12.37 8.62
N VAL A 161 -11.40 12.51 7.31
CA VAL A 161 -10.83 13.74 6.71
C VAL A 161 -11.82 14.90 6.78
N TYR A 162 -13.10 14.65 6.49
CA TYR A 162 -14.11 15.72 6.38
C TYR A 162 -15.00 15.88 7.62
N GLY A 163 -14.81 15.08 8.67
CA GLY A 163 -15.56 15.18 9.93
C GLY A 163 -17.04 14.77 9.83
N VAL A 164 -17.40 13.92 8.86
CA VAL A 164 -18.79 13.49 8.62
C VAL A 164 -19.00 12.10 9.22
N PHE A 165 -19.62 12.03 10.40
CA PHE A 165 -20.00 10.77 11.07
C PHE A 165 -21.37 10.26 10.61
#